data_AF-A0A535E3L9-F1
#
_entry.id   AF-A0A535E3L9-F1
#
_cell.length_a   1.000
_cell.length_b   1.000
_cell.length_c   1.000
_cell.angle_alpha   90.00
_cell.angle_beta   90.00
_cell.angle_gamma   90.00
#
_symmetry.space_group_name_H-M   'P 1'
#
loop_
_entity.id
_entity.type
_entity.pdbx_description
1 polymer ?
#
loop_
_entity_poly.entity_id
_entity_poly.type
_entity_poly.pdbx_seq_one_letter_code
_entity_poly.pdbx_strand_id
1 'polypeptide(L)'
;MRLRRAPSAWLPRVRLHVVLMLAGVAAAAAGAIVSAAPGPVAVRATPDAYEIGGARLTATAPGVYQGPGGAAVVLRQVGGATRAGASASLGGVHTTGTCVLADGARTESCEFTLDDRPLTAVDTWTGGGWHRRYDDGRTADIAVAGRAPVPVPLPVGR
;
A
#
# COMPACT_ATOMS: atom_id res chain seq x y z
N MET A 1 -63.47 13.39 40.02
CA MET A 1 -63.07 12.76 38.73
C MET A 1 -61.54 12.75 38.68
N ARG A 2 -60.87 11.59 38.84
CA ARG A 2 -59.38 11.50 38.85
C ARG A 2 -58.87 11.16 37.45
N LEU A 3 -58.14 12.08 36.81
CA LEU A 3 -57.45 11.85 35.56
C LEU A 3 -56.20 10.98 35.79
N ARG A 4 -56.25 9.72 35.35
CA ARG A 4 -55.07 8.86 35.26
C ARG A 4 -54.17 9.38 34.13
N ARG A 5 -52.99 9.91 34.47
CA ARG A 5 -51.92 10.18 33.49
C ARG A 5 -51.37 8.85 32.99
N ALA A 6 -51.60 8.54 31.72
CA ALA A 6 -50.92 7.42 31.08
C ALA A 6 -49.40 7.71 31.01
N PRO A 7 -48.53 6.76 31.37
CA PRO A 7 -47.09 6.94 31.23
C PRO A 7 -46.76 7.08 29.74
N SER A 8 -46.10 8.19 29.41
CA SER A 8 -45.56 8.47 28.09
C SER A 8 -44.57 7.36 27.69
N ALA A 9 -45.03 6.43 26.87
CA ALA A 9 -44.20 5.43 26.19
C ALA A 9 -43.28 6.06 25.11
N TRP A 10 -43.18 7.39 25.06
CA TRP A 10 -42.50 8.14 24.01
C TRP A 10 -40.99 8.32 24.27
N LEU A 11 -40.60 8.41 25.54
CA LEU A 11 -39.20 8.58 25.97
C LEU A 11 -38.23 7.43 25.59
N PRO A 12 -38.58 6.13 25.70
CA PRO A 12 -37.65 5.05 25.34
C PRO A 12 -37.38 4.99 23.84
N ARG A 13 -38.36 5.38 23.01
CA ARG A 13 -38.22 5.38 21.55
C ARG A 13 -37.24 6.45 21.09
N VAL A 14 -37.31 7.68 21.62
CA VAL A 14 -36.38 8.76 21.25
C VAL A 14 -34.93 8.38 21.59
N ARG A 15 -34.69 7.78 22.76
CA ARG A 15 -33.35 7.30 23.16
C ARG A 15 -32.82 6.20 22.22
N LEU A 16 -33.68 5.26 21.81
CA LEU A 16 -33.30 4.21 20.86
C LEU A 16 -32.94 4.78 19.48
N HIS A 17 -33.70 5.76 18.97
CA HIS A 17 -33.41 6.37 17.66
C HIS A 17 -32.11 7.17 17.69
N VAL A 18 -31.82 7.88 18.79
CA VAL A 18 -30.55 8.60 18.97
C VAL A 18 -29.36 7.63 19.02
N VAL A 19 -29.50 6.50 19.73
CA VAL A 19 -28.45 5.46 19.77
C VAL A 19 -28.23 4.85 18.37
N LEU A 20 -29.29 4.54 17.63
CA LEU A 20 -29.20 4.01 16.27
C LEU A 20 -28.58 5.00 15.29
N MET A 21 -28.92 6.29 15.40
CA MET A 21 -28.30 7.36 14.61
C MET A 21 -26.80 7.47 14.88
N LEU A 22 -26.39 7.48 16.14
CA LEU A 22 -24.96 7.53 16.52
C LEU A 22 -24.20 6.29 16.03
N ALA A 23 -24.81 5.10 16.13
CA ALA A 23 -24.23 3.87 15.59
C ALA A 23 -24.08 3.95 14.07
N GLY A 24 -25.08 4.49 13.35
CA GLY A 24 -25.02 4.71 11.91
C GLY A 24 -23.91 5.69 11.50
N VAL A 25 -23.76 6.81 12.21
CA VAL A 25 -22.67 7.78 11.97
C VAL A 25 -21.31 7.14 12.23
N ALA A 26 -21.16 6.38 13.32
CA ALA A 26 -19.91 5.67 13.63
C ALA A 26 -19.58 4.62 12.57
N ALA A 27 -20.56 3.85 12.10
CA ALA A 27 -20.39 2.87 11.03
C ALA A 27 -20.02 3.54 9.70
N ALA A 28 -20.64 4.68 9.36
CA ALA A 28 -20.31 5.43 8.16
C ALA A 28 -18.89 6.01 8.23
N ALA A 29 -18.48 6.56 9.38
CA ALA A 29 -17.12 7.05 9.60
C ALA A 29 -16.09 5.91 9.50
N ALA A 30 -16.36 4.77 10.13
CA ALA A 30 -15.51 3.59 10.02
C ALA A 30 -15.44 3.07 8.57
N GLY A 31 -16.57 3.01 7.87
CA GLY A 31 -16.64 2.63 6.45
C GLY A 31 -15.81 3.57 5.57
N ALA A 32 -15.92 4.88 5.77
CA ALA A 32 -15.13 5.87 5.04
C ALA A 32 -13.63 5.72 5.29
N ILE A 33 -13.21 5.46 6.55
CA ILE A 33 -11.81 5.21 6.89
C ILE A 33 -11.29 3.94 6.20
N VAL A 34 -12.07 2.85 6.25
CA VAL A 34 -11.69 1.57 5.63
C VAL A 34 -11.62 1.70 4.11
N SER A 35 -12.55 2.42 3.47
CA SER A 35 -12.53 2.66 2.02
C SER A 35 -11.40 3.58 1.57
N ALA A 36 -10.91 4.46 2.46
CA ALA A 36 -9.79 5.34 2.17
C ALA A 36 -8.42 4.68 2.45
N ALA A 37 -8.39 3.53 3.14
CA ALA A 37 -7.15 2.80 3.37
C ALA A 37 -6.61 2.23 2.05
N PRO A 38 -5.32 2.42 1.73
CA PRO A 38 -4.71 1.80 0.56
C PRO A 38 -4.90 0.28 0.63
N GLY A 39 -5.55 -0.30 -0.39
CA GLY A 39 -5.67 -1.74 -0.52
C GLY A 39 -4.29 -2.41 -0.70
N PRO A 40 -4.18 -3.72 -0.43
CA PRO A 40 -2.94 -4.44 -0.61
C PRO A 40 -2.49 -4.38 -2.08
N VAL A 41 -1.30 -3.85 -2.32
CA VAL A 41 -0.70 -3.81 -3.66
C VAL A 41 0.03 -5.12 -3.90
N ALA A 42 -0.32 -5.82 -4.98
CA ALA A 42 0.37 -7.03 -5.39
C ALA A 42 1.53 -6.69 -6.33
N VAL A 43 2.68 -7.31 -6.10
CA VAL A 43 3.87 -7.27 -6.95
C VAL A 43 4.15 -8.68 -7.45
N ARG A 44 4.52 -8.78 -8.73
CA ARG A 44 4.99 -10.02 -9.34
C ARG A 44 6.15 -9.70 -10.27
N ALA A 45 7.25 -10.41 -10.13
CA ALA A 45 8.33 -10.38 -11.12
C ALA A 45 8.46 -11.76 -11.75
N THR A 46 8.51 -11.79 -13.07
CA THR A 46 8.84 -12.96 -13.89
C THR A 46 9.97 -12.57 -14.85
N PRO A 47 10.55 -13.52 -15.59
CA PRO A 47 11.53 -13.20 -16.63
C PRO A 47 10.98 -12.21 -17.69
N ASP A 48 9.68 -12.24 -17.96
CA ASP A 48 9.06 -11.50 -19.06
C ASP A 48 8.30 -10.24 -18.63
N ALA A 49 7.98 -10.11 -17.33
CA ALA A 49 7.16 -9.02 -16.85
C ALA A 49 7.44 -8.65 -15.38
N TYR A 50 7.23 -7.38 -15.08
CA TYR A 50 7.12 -6.86 -13.72
C TYR A 50 5.74 -6.23 -13.56
N GLU A 51 4.93 -6.77 -12.67
CA GLU A 51 3.56 -6.32 -12.42
C GLU A 51 3.48 -5.72 -11.02
N ILE A 52 2.87 -4.55 -10.90
CA ILE A 52 2.66 -3.86 -9.61
C ILE A 52 1.35 -3.09 -9.63
N GLY A 53 0.47 -3.33 -8.66
CA GLY A 53 -0.78 -2.59 -8.50
C GLY A 53 -1.68 -2.64 -9.74
N GLY A 54 -1.62 -3.72 -10.51
CA GLY A 54 -2.36 -3.88 -11.77
C GLY A 54 -1.66 -3.30 -13.02
N ALA A 55 -0.60 -2.50 -12.86
CA ALA A 55 0.25 -2.10 -13.97
C ALA A 55 1.20 -3.24 -14.36
N ARG A 56 1.43 -3.40 -15.66
CA ARG A 56 2.36 -4.39 -16.21
C ARG A 56 3.45 -3.71 -17.03
N LEU A 57 4.68 -3.97 -16.64
CA LEU A 57 5.89 -3.62 -17.39
C LEU A 57 6.39 -4.89 -18.09
N THR A 58 6.78 -4.77 -19.36
CA THR A 58 7.30 -5.87 -20.16
C THR A 58 8.82 -5.86 -20.13
N ALA A 59 9.43 -7.03 -20.03
CA ALA A 59 10.88 -7.16 -20.10
C ALA A 59 11.41 -6.74 -21.47
N THR A 60 12.41 -5.86 -21.49
CA THR A 60 13.15 -5.46 -22.70
C THR A 60 14.57 -6.00 -22.72
N ALA A 61 15.09 -6.34 -21.54
CA ALA A 61 16.32 -7.09 -21.34
C ALA A 61 16.22 -7.85 -20.00
N PRO A 62 17.10 -8.82 -19.71
CA PRO A 62 17.11 -9.49 -18.41
C PRO A 62 17.16 -8.50 -17.24
N GLY A 63 16.12 -8.52 -16.40
CA GLY A 63 15.99 -7.61 -15.26
C GLY A 63 15.61 -6.16 -15.61
N VAL A 64 15.36 -5.82 -16.88
CA VAL A 64 14.92 -4.48 -17.30
C VAL A 64 13.50 -4.57 -17.84
N TYR A 65 12.59 -3.83 -17.22
CA TYR A 65 11.17 -3.82 -17.53
C TYR A 65 10.73 -2.41 -17.87
N GLN A 66 9.94 -2.26 -18.92
CA GLN A 66 9.40 -0.97 -19.37
C GLN A 66 7.89 -1.07 -19.63
N GLY A 67 7.19 0.03 -19.45
CA GLY A 67 5.76 0.09 -19.74
C GLY A 67 5.29 1.48 -20.13
N PRO A 68 3.96 1.66 -20.21
CA PRO A 68 3.35 2.91 -20.65
C PRO A 68 3.79 4.11 -19.82
N GLY A 69 3.75 5.31 -20.42
CA GLY A 69 4.07 6.56 -19.73
C GLY A 69 5.53 6.69 -19.29
N GLY A 70 6.44 5.90 -19.87
CA GLY A 70 7.87 5.92 -19.52
C GLY A 70 8.21 5.19 -18.22
N ALA A 71 7.26 4.41 -17.67
CA ALA A 71 7.52 3.63 -16.47
C ALA A 71 8.59 2.55 -16.73
N ALA A 72 9.54 2.43 -15.81
CA ALA A 72 10.64 1.48 -15.90
C ALA A 72 11.02 0.92 -14.54
N VAL A 73 11.39 -0.36 -14.51
CA VAL A 73 11.98 -1.06 -13.35
C VAL A 73 13.23 -1.78 -13.84
N VAL A 74 14.31 -1.69 -13.07
CA VAL A 74 15.56 -2.40 -13.31
C VAL A 74 15.93 -3.18 -12.07
N LEU A 75 16.20 -4.47 -12.22
CA LEU A 75 16.67 -5.40 -11.19
C LEU A 75 18.04 -5.93 -11.61
N ARG A 76 19.04 -5.81 -10.74
CA ARG A 76 20.40 -6.26 -11.03
C ARG A 76 21.06 -6.89 -9.82
N GLN A 77 21.72 -8.02 -10.03
CA GLN A 77 22.60 -8.61 -9.02
C GLN A 77 23.96 -7.93 -9.03
N VAL A 78 24.39 -7.40 -7.88
CA VAL A 78 25.69 -6.72 -7.70
C VAL A 78 26.26 -7.10 -6.34
N GLY A 79 27.37 -7.85 -6.33
CA GLY A 79 28.12 -8.13 -5.09
C GLY A 79 27.33 -8.88 -4.02
N GLY A 80 26.51 -9.87 -4.41
CA GLY A 80 25.68 -10.64 -3.46
C GLY A 80 24.47 -9.87 -2.93
N ALA A 81 24.02 -8.86 -3.66
CA ALA A 81 22.80 -8.12 -3.37
C ALA A 81 22.03 -7.84 -4.65
N THR A 82 20.70 -7.91 -4.56
CA THR A 82 19.80 -7.42 -5.58
C THR A 82 19.64 -5.92 -5.40
N ARG A 83 20.04 -5.15 -6.41
CA ARG A 83 19.74 -3.72 -6.52
C ARG A 83 18.57 -3.54 -7.46
N ALA A 84 17.59 -2.77 -7.03
CA ALA A 84 16.43 -2.42 -7.81
C ALA A 84 16.38 -0.91 -8.00
N GLY A 85 15.96 -0.46 -9.17
CA GLY A 85 15.70 0.94 -9.47
C GLY A 85 14.40 1.06 -10.25
N ALA A 86 13.65 2.14 -10.06
CA ALA A 86 12.48 2.42 -10.86
C ALA A 86 12.22 3.90 -11.06
N SER A 87 11.44 4.18 -12.09
CA SER A 87 10.94 5.48 -12.47
C SER A 87 9.53 5.28 -13.01
N ALA A 88 8.56 6.02 -12.49
CA ALA A 88 7.16 5.94 -12.93
C ALA A 88 6.41 7.24 -12.59
N SER A 89 5.18 7.35 -13.07
CA SER A 89 4.23 8.35 -12.60
C SER A 89 3.15 7.66 -11.77
N LEU A 90 3.08 7.99 -10.48
CA LEU A 90 2.10 7.45 -9.53
C LEU A 90 1.12 8.57 -9.15
N GLY A 91 -0.18 8.39 -9.39
CA GLY A 91 -1.16 9.45 -9.12
C GLY A 91 -0.90 10.76 -9.88
N GLY A 92 -0.23 10.70 -11.03
CA GLY A 92 0.19 11.89 -11.81
C GLY A 92 1.52 12.53 -11.35
N VAL A 93 2.13 12.01 -10.28
CA VAL A 93 3.39 12.52 -9.74
C VAL A 93 4.56 11.66 -10.22
N HIS A 94 5.58 12.31 -10.80
CA HIS A 94 6.80 11.62 -11.16
C HIS A 94 7.53 11.14 -9.91
N THR A 95 7.93 9.88 -9.93
CA THR A 95 8.50 9.19 -8.80
C THR A 95 9.65 8.31 -9.26
N THR A 96 10.76 8.37 -8.52
CA THR A 96 11.87 7.44 -8.68
C THR A 96 12.13 6.72 -7.37
N GLY A 97 12.77 5.56 -7.47
CA GLY A 97 13.16 4.79 -6.30
C GLY A 97 14.30 3.85 -6.56
N THR A 98 15.04 3.55 -5.50
CA THR A 98 16.04 2.49 -5.49
C THR A 98 15.89 1.66 -4.23
N CYS A 99 16.09 0.35 -4.33
CA CYS A 99 16.09 -0.56 -3.20
C CYS A 99 17.31 -1.48 -3.26
N VAL A 100 17.80 -1.87 -2.10
CA VAL A 100 18.88 -2.85 -1.95
C VAL A 100 18.40 -3.97 -1.05
N LEU A 101 18.42 -5.19 -1.58
CA LEU A 101 18.13 -6.44 -0.90
C LEU A 101 19.37 -7.32 -0.93
N ALA A 102 20.04 -7.50 0.22
CA ALA A 102 21.15 -8.44 0.32
C ALA A 102 20.68 -9.89 0.11
N ASP A 103 21.55 -10.75 -0.42
CA ASP A 103 21.20 -12.15 -0.69
C ASP A 103 20.80 -12.89 0.59
N GLY A 104 19.66 -13.58 0.52
CA GLY A 104 19.09 -14.30 1.66
C GLY A 104 18.55 -13.41 2.77
N ALA A 105 18.68 -12.08 2.66
CA ALA A 105 18.11 -11.16 3.63
C ALA A 105 16.58 -11.17 3.55
N ARG A 106 15.96 -10.86 4.69
CA ARG A 106 14.51 -10.67 4.82
C ARG A 106 14.15 -9.21 4.99
N THR A 107 15.06 -8.31 4.62
CA THR A 107 14.88 -6.88 4.74
C THR A 107 15.47 -6.20 3.50
N GLU A 108 14.75 -5.25 2.91
CA GLU A 108 15.31 -4.32 1.94
C GLU A 108 15.26 -2.88 2.44
N SER A 109 16.25 -2.08 2.03
CA SER A 109 16.29 -0.64 2.31
C SER A 109 16.06 0.10 1.01
N CYS A 110 15.19 1.11 1.07
CA CYS A 110 14.76 1.84 -0.11
C CYS A 110 14.85 3.35 0.08
N GLU A 111 15.18 4.04 -1.00
CA GLU A 111 15.20 5.49 -1.13
C GLU A 111 14.33 5.88 -2.32
N PHE A 112 13.47 6.87 -2.14
CA PHE A 112 12.54 7.37 -3.13
C PHE A 112 12.65 8.89 -3.26
N THR A 113 12.26 9.38 -4.43
CA THR A 113 11.98 10.79 -4.66
C THR A 113 10.57 10.92 -5.21
N LEU A 114 9.70 11.62 -4.50
CA LEU A 114 8.34 11.93 -4.92
C LEU A 114 8.22 13.44 -5.07
N ASP A 115 8.00 13.96 -6.28
CA ASP A 115 7.88 15.42 -6.47
C ASP A 115 9.08 16.18 -5.85
N ASP A 116 10.29 15.72 -6.16
CA ASP A 116 11.58 16.21 -5.62
C ASP A 116 11.77 16.12 -4.09
N ARG A 117 10.85 15.44 -3.38
CA ARG A 117 10.97 15.21 -1.94
C ARG A 117 11.56 13.82 -1.66
N PRO A 118 12.67 13.75 -0.91
CA PRO A 118 13.25 12.46 -0.53
C PRO A 118 12.35 11.76 0.49
N LEU A 119 12.29 10.44 0.38
CA LEU A 119 11.58 9.57 1.30
C LEU A 119 12.33 8.26 1.41
N THR A 120 12.51 7.74 2.62
CA THR A 120 13.17 6.45 2.83
C THR A 120 12.22 5.43 3.42
N ALA A 121 12.49 4.15 3.16
CA ALA A 121 11.74 3.06 3.77
C ALA A 121 12.61 1.83 4.05
N VAL A 122 12.14 1.03 5.02
CA VAL A 122 12.65 -0.31 5.30
C VAL A 122 11.49 -1.28 5.15
N ASP A 123 11.73 -2.33 4.38
CA ASP A 123 10.74 -3.36 4.09
C ASP A 123 11.17 -4.66 4.74
N THR A 124 10.23 -5.34 5.40
CA THR A 124 10.48 -6.61 6.09
C THR A 124 9.66 -7.72 5.47
N TRP A 125 10.30 -8.84 5.10
CA TRP A 125 9.67 -9.97 4.42
C TRP A 125 8.82 -10.80 5.39
N THR A 126 7.51 -10.81 5.18
CA THR A 126 6.53 -11.49 6.04
C THR A 126 6.19 -12.91 5.58
N GLY A 127 6.80 -13.40 4.49
CA GLY A 127 6.57 -14.76 3.96
C GLY A 127 5.66 -14.82 2.73
N GLY A 128 4.86 -13.78 2.49
CA GLY A 128 4.03 -13.63 1.28
C GLY A 128 4.06 -12.22 0.72
N GLY A 129 4.95 -11.37 1.21
CA GLY A 129 4.99 -9.96 0.90
C GLY A 129 5.97 -9.17 1.76
N TRP A 130 6.01 -7.87 1.52
CA TRP A 130 6.75 -6.90 2.30
C TRP A 130 5.82 -6.14 3.23
N HIS A 131 6.25 -5.97 4.47
CA HIS A 131 5.76 -4.91 5.32
C HIS A 131 6.71 -3.73 5.21
N ARG A 132 6.28 -2.66 4.55
CA ARG A 132 7.04 -1.43 4.35
C ARG A 132 6.79 -0.45 5.48
N ARG A 133 7.87 0.11 6.03
CA ARG A 133 7.83 1.23 6.97
C ARG A 133 8.64 2.39 6.43
N TYR A 134 7.99 3.54 6.28
CA TYR A 134 8.63 4.79 5.89
C TYR A 134 9.24 5.51 7.10
N ASP A 135 10.18 6.42 6.85
CA ASP A 135 10.82 7.28 7.84
C ASP A 135 9.83 8.20 8.60
N ASP A 136 8.76 8.65 7.95
CA ASP A 136 7.68 9.43 8.56
C ASP A 136 6.70 8.60 9.40
N GLY A 137 6.95 7.30 9.55
CA GLY A 137 6.15 6.39 10.37
C GLY A 137 4.95 5.77 9.65
N ARG A 138 4.65 6.14 8.40
CA ARG A 138 3.61 5.45 7.62
C ARG A 138 4.06 4.05 7.24
N THR A 139 3.08 3.17 7.08
CA THR A 139 3.32 1.76 6.69
C THR A 139 2.46 1.36 5.52
N ALA A 140 2.92 0.35 4.77
CA ALA A 140 2.17 -0.28 3.69
C ALA A 140 2.48 -1.78 3.64
N ASP A 141 1.47 -2.59 3.32
CA ASP A 141 1.65 -4.02 3.07
C ASP A 141 1.61 -4.29 1.56
N ILE A 142 2.63 -4.97 1.07
CA ILE A 142 2.85 -5.25 -0.35
C ILE A 142 2.86 -6.75 -0.53
N ALA A 143 1.80 -7.31 -1.11
CA ALA A 143 1.76 -8.73 -1.42
C ALA A 143 2.75 -9.04 -2.55
N VAL A 144 3.51 -10.13 -2.44
CA VAL A 144 4.42 -10.59 -3.50
C VAL A 144 3.95 -11.94 -3.99
N ALA A 145 3.62 -12.02 -5.27
CA ALA A 145 3.23 -13.26 -5.92
C ALA A 145 4.48 -14.13 -6.14
N GLY A 146 4.74 -15.04 -5.20
CA GLY A 146 5.88 -15.95 -5.25
C GLY A 146 6.29 -16.42 -3.86
N ARG A 147 7.35 -17.24 -3.81
CA ARG A 147 7.95 -17.72 -2.54
C ARG A 147 9.22 -16.97 -2.14
N ALA A 148 9.78 -16.19 -3.06
CA ALA A 148 10.99 -15.44 -2.86
C ALA A 148 10.68 -13.94 -2.79
N PRO A 149 11.43 -13.17 -1.99
CA PRO A 149 11.29 -11.72 -1.96
C PRO A 149 11.67 -11.12 -3.33
N VAL A 150 10.85 -10.16 -3.80
CA VAL A 150 11.07 -9.39 -5.03
C VAL A 150 11.19 -7.93 -4.63
N PRO A 151 12.29 -7.22 -4.95
CA PRO A 151 12.43 -5.83 -4.56
C PRO A 151 11.36 -4.92 -5.13
N VAL A 152 10.93 -3.91 -4.36
CA VAL A 152 9.85 -2.99 -4.76
C VAL A 152 10.35 -1.53 -4.81
N PRO A 153 11.05 -1.11 -5.87
CA PRO A 153 11.64 0.23 -5.99
C PRO A 153 10.63 1.36 -6.30
N LEU A 154 9.37 1.21 -5.91
CA LEU A 154 8.31 2.22 -6.03
C LEU A 154 7.66 2.47 -4.67
N PRO A 155 7.36 3.71 -4.27
CA PRO A 155 6.84 4.05 -2.93
C PRO A 155 5.35 3.70 -2.79
N VAL A 156 5.04 2.41 -2.69
CA VAL A 156 3.68 1.90 -2.50
C VAL A 156 3.01 2.47 -1.24
N GLY A 157 1.75 2.89 -1.35
CA GLY A 157 0.99 3.49 -0.24
C GLY A 157 1.22 5.00 -0.06
N ARG A 158 1.83 5.63 -1.07
CA ARG A 158 1.98 7.09 -1.22
C ARG A 158 1.09 7.63 -2.33
#